data_AF-A0A8T1R8J0-F1
#
_entry.id   AF-A0A8T1R8J0-F1
#
_cell.length_a   1.000
_cell.length_b   1.000
_cell.length_c   1.000
_cell.angle_alpha   90.00
_cell.angle_beta   90.00
_cell.angle_gamma   90.00
#
_symmetry.space_group_name_H-M   'P 1'
#
loop_
_entity.id
_entity.type
_entity.pdbx_description
1 polymer ?
#
loop_
_entity_poly.entity_id
_entity_poly.type
_entity_poly.pdbx_seq_one_letter_code
_entity_poly.pdbx_strand_id
1 'polypeptide(L)'
;MAKKMMENGKAENDCPEQSVIRRVSIADKISLREIARERVDIISEKMHHLPDEVLEELKNGLRIILEGNGGSQQREEFLMLQKLLQSRTDLTAKSLIRAHRVQLEILVSINTGIQAFLHPSISLSQTSLIEIFVYKKCRNIACQNQLPADDCTCDVCINRNGFCNLCMCVICNKFDFEVNTCRWIGCDLCSHWTHTDCAIHDGLICMGPSVKSGAGLSEMVFRCKACNRTSELLGWVKDVFHNCAPAWEQEALMRELDFVSRIFHGSDDPRGIKLFLKCEDLKEKMKSGLESLAACRAILMFFQELEVDGSKSMENGEGGRMIAPQEACNRIAEVVHEAIRKMEMVADEKMRMFKKARMAFDACDRELEDKAREVKELKLERQKKELQVEELERFVRLKQAEADMFQLKANEAKREAETLQRIALAKSDKSEEEYASSYLKQRLNEAEAEKQLLFQRIKLQESSRASQSSGGGDPSQMLMYSKIQDLIYNAPPKSNGQPNERHPLRTNP
;
A
#
# COMPACT_ATOMS: atom_id res chain seq x y z
N MET A 1 -28.34 35.99 46.46
CA MET A 1 -27.02 36.40 47.02
C MET A 1 -25.99 36.08 45.94
N ALA A 2 -25.49 37.09 45.22
CA ALA A 2 -24.19 37.74 45.47
C ALA A 2 -23.01 36.78 45.16
N LYS A 3 -21.93 37.12 44.44
CA LYS A 3 -21.49 38.33 43.72
C LYS A 3 -20.35 37.86 42.78
N LYS A 4 -20.25 38.54 41.66
CA LYS A 4 -19.26 38.47 40.56
C LYS A 4 -17.86 38.94 41.02
N MET A 5 -16.76 38.43 40.43
CA MET A 5 -15.51 39.16 40.06
C MET A 5 -14.78 38.33 38.97
N MET A 6 -14.68 38.80 37.71
CA MET A 6 -13.57 39.54 37.04
C MET A 6 -12.41 38.59 36.65
N GLU A 7 -11.75 38.62 35.48
CA GLU A 7 -11.41 39.71 34.53
C GLU A 7 -10.75 39.13 33.25
N ASN A 8 -10.76 39.90 32.13
CA ASN A 8 -9.87 39.94 30.95
C ASN A 8 -9.35 38.62 30.31
N GLY A 9 -9.40 38.38 29.00
CA GLY A 9 -9.41 39.30 27.86
C GLY A 9 -8.22 38.99 26.95
N LYS A 10 -8.47 38.50 25.73
CA LYS A 10 -7.82 38.92 24.47
C LYS A 10 -8.46 38.21 23.29
N ALA A 11 -9.12 39.01 22.47
CA ALA A 11 -9.55 38.67 21.13
C ALA A 11 -8.34 38.65 20.21
N GLU A 12 -8.32 37.73 19.25
CA GLU A 12 -7.75 38.02 17.93
C GLU A 12 -8.67 37.44 16.85
N ASN A 13 -8.81 38.23 15.79
CA ASN A 13 -9.77 38.11 14.69
C ASN A 13 -9.56 36.83 13.88
N ASP A 14 -10.66 36.15 13.53
CA ASP A 14 -10.68 35.29 12.33
C ASP A 14 -11.72 35.79 11.33
N CYS A 15 -11.18 36.34 10.24
CA CYS A 15 -11.83 36.56 8.97
C CYS A 15 -12.10 35.19 8.32
N PRO A 16 -13.23 34.96 7.64
CA PRO A 16 -13.61 33.62 7.19
C PRO A 16 -12.64 33.10 6.12
N GLU A 17 -11.90 32.05 6.45
CA GLU A 17 -11.06 31.32 5.49
C GLU A 17 -11.93 30.78 4.34
N GLN A 18 -11.64 31.29 3.15
CA GLN A 18 -12.03 30.70 1.88
C GLN A 18 -11.65 29.21 1.86
N SER A 19 -12.52 28.39 1.29
CA SER A 19 -12.26 27.00 0.93
C SER A 19 -11.04 26.91 0.00
N VAL A 20 -9.86 26.75 0.60
CA VAL A 20 -8.63 26.44 -0.12
C VAL A 20 -8.72 24.99 -0.58
N ILE A 21 -8.86 24.78 -1.89
CA ILE A 21 -8.39 23.56 -2.54
C ILE A 21 -6.94 23.40 -2.10
N ARG A 22 -6.67 22.47 -1.17
CA ARG A 22 -5.33 22.21 -0.63
C ARG A 22 -4.49 21.64 -1.77
N ARG A 23 -3.94 22.53 -2.60
CA ARG A 23 -2.82 22.20 -3.49
C ARG A 23 -1.70 21.77 -2.56
N VAL A 24 -1.47 20.47 -2.48
CA VAL A 24 -0.33 19.87 -1.77
C VAL A 24 0.91 20.65 -2.20
N SER A 25 1.54 21.33 -1.24
CA SER A 25 2.77 22.06 -1.48
C SER A 25 3.82 21.06 -1.97
N ILE A 26 4.68 21.46 -2.91
CA ILE A 26 5.76 20.61 -3.45
C ILE A 26 6.69 20.11 -2.31
N ALA A 27 6.68 20.78 -1.16
CA ALA A 27 7.40 20.42 0.06
C ALA A 27 6.80 19.24 0.85
N ASP A 28 5.55 18.84 0.60
CA ASP A 28 4.85 17.76 1.31
C ASP A 28 4.82 16.43 0.53
N LYS A 29 5.41 16.38 -0.67
CA LYS A 29 5.46 15.14 -1.47
C LYS A 29 6.54 14.20 -0.94
N ILE A 30 6.12 13.13 -0.25
CA ILE A 30 6.96 11.98 0.10
C ILE A 30 7.45 11.33 -1.21
N SER A 31 8.72 10.93 -1.25
CA SER A 31 9.34 10.19 -2.36
C SER A 31 9.61 8.72 -2.02
N LEU A 32 9.77 7.87 -3.05
CA LEU A 32 10.19 6.46 -2.87
C LEU A 32 11.54 6.33 -2.15
N ARG A 33 12.45 7.28 -2.36
CA ARG A 33 13.76 7.32 -1.70
C ARG A 33 13.64 7.58 -0.21
N GLU A 34 12.75 8.50 0.18
CA GLU A 34 12.45 8.75 1.59
C GLU A 34 11.79 7.53 2.23
N ILE A 35 10.84 6.88 1.54
CA ILE A 35 10.20 5.66 2.05
C ILE A 35 11.23 4.55 2.34
N ALA A 36 12.21 4.36 1.46
CA ALA A 36 13.27 3.36 1.64
C ALA A 36 14.30 3.77 2.71
N ARG A 37 14.55 5.06 2.91
CA ARG A 37 15.63 5.58 3.77
C ARG A 37 15.18 5.87 5.21
N GLU A 38 13.99 6.41 5.40
CA GLU A 38 13.55 6.97 6.68
C GLU A 38 12.83 5.96 7.57
N ARG A 39 12.80 6.25 8.88
CA ARG A 39 12.16 5.38 9.87
C ARG A 39 10.69 5.13 9.55
N VAL A 40 10.24 3.92 9.90
CA VAL A 40 8.87 3.46 9.59
C VAL A 40 7.82 4.39 10.19
N ASP A 41 8.02 4.83 11.44
CA ASP A 41 7.09 5.70 12.15
C ASP A 41 6.95 7.09 11.51
N ILE A 42 8.06 7.70 11.08
CA ILE A 42 8.06 9.01 10.43
C ILE A 42 7.26 8.98 9.11
N ILE A 43 7.53 7.99 8.27
CA ILE A 43 6.86 7.87 6.97
C ILE A 43 5.40 7.46 7.16
N SER A 44 5.11 6.57 8.11
CA SER A 44 3.75 6.16 8.46
C SER A 44 2.91 7.38 8.84
N GLU A 45 3.40 8.23 9.76
CA GLU A 45 2.70 9.46 10.17
C GLU A 45 2.45 10.40 8.99
N LYS A 46 3.45 10.65 8.14
CA LYS A 46 3.25 11.49 6.95
C LYS A 46 2.21 10.90 5.99
N MET A 47 2.22 9.58 5.76
CA MET A 47 1.28 8.92 4.85
C MET A 47 -0.18 8.98 5.32
N HIS A 48 -0.45 8.95 6.63
CA HIS A 48 -1.83 9.06 7.15
C HIS A 48 -2.51 10.40 6.81
N HIS A 49 -1.73 11.43 6.47
CA HIS A 49 -2.23 12.75 6.12
C HIS A 49 -2.30 12.99 4.60
N LEU A 50 -1.88 12.00 3.78
CA LEU A 50 -1.89 12.10 2.33
C LEU A 50 -3.19 11.53 1.74
N PRO A 51 -3.73 12.14 0.66
CA PRO A 51 -4.83 11.57 -0.11
C PRO A 51 -4.44 10.24 -0.78
N ASP A 52 -5.41 9.34 -0.96
CA ASP A 52 -5.22 8.02 -1.58
C ASP A 52 -4.66 8.12 -3.01
N GLU A 53 -5.01 9.18 -3.75
CA GLU A 53 -4.50 9.41 -5.10
C GLU A 53 -2.97 9.57 -5.10
N VAL A 54 -2.42 10.25 -4.10
CA VAL A 54 -0.96 10.45 -3.96
C VAL A 54 -0.28 9.14 -3.56
N LEU A 55 -0.94 8.33 -2.74
CA LEU A 55 -0.43 7.00 -2.36
C LEU A 55 -0.39 6.05 -3.55
N GLU A 56 -1.41 6.08 -4.42
CA GLU A 56 -1.41 5.32 -5.66
C GLU A 56 -0.41 5.88 -6.71
N GLU A 57 -0.19 7.20 -6.76
CA GLU A 57 0.91 7.79 -7.56
C GLU A 57 2.27 7.20 -7.14
N LEU A 58 2.54 7.03 -5.84
CA LEU A 58 3.76 6.40 -5.34
C LEU A 58 3.89 4.95 -5.79
N LYS A 59 2.82 4.17 -5.68
CA LYS A 59 2.79 2.77 -6.13
C LYS A 59 3.00 2.67 -7.64
N ASN A 60 2.38 3.55 -8.42
CA ASN A 60 2.59 3.66 -9.87
C ASN A 60 4.04 4.01 -10.21
N GLY A 61 4.64 4.97 -9.51
CA GLY A 61 6.04 5.33 -9.69
C GLY A 61 6.97 4.13 -9.48
N LEU A 62 6.72 3.32 -8.45
CA LEU A 62 7.51 2.10 -8.21
C LEU A 62 7.23 1.00 -9.24
N ARG A 63 5.99 0.83 -9.70
CA ARG A 63 5.65 -0.11 -10.79
C ARG A 63 6.51 0.18 -12.03
N ILE A 64 6.57 1.44 -12.45
CA ILE A 64 7.36 1.89 -13.61
C ILE A 64 8.85 1.58 -13.42
N ILE A 65 9.41 1.83 -12.24
CA ILE A 65 10.82 1.51 -11.94
C ILE A 65 11.08 0.00 -12.03
N LEU A 66 10.16 -0.81 -11.52
CA LEU A 66 10.27 -2.27 -11.51
C LEU A 66 9.99 -2.92 -12.87
N GLU A 67 9.30 -2.24 -13.79
CA GLU A 67 9.04 -2.75 -15.15
C GLU A 67 10.34 -2.86 -15.95
N GLY A 68 11.32 -1.99 -15.70
CA GLY A 68 12.64 -2.06 -16.32
C GLY A 68 12.67 -1.75 -17.81
N ASN A 69 11.54 -1.32 -18.39
CA ASN A 69 11.41 -0.96 -19.81
C ASN A 69 12.05 0.40 -20.15
N GLY A 70 12.35 1.24 -19.15
CA GLY A 70 12.97 2.56 -19.32
C GLY A 70 14.50 2.58 -19.31
N GLY A 71 15.17 1.44 -19.54
CA GLY A 71 16.63 1.37 -19.72
C GLY A 71 17.46 1.36 -18.43
N SER A 72 18.74 1.72 -18.53
CA SER A 72 19.71 1.61 -17.42
C SER A 72 19.35 2.47 -16.20
N GLN A 73 18.72 3.63 -16.41
CA GLN A 73 18.39 4.57 -15.35
C GLN A 73 17.41 3.98 -14.32
N GLN A 74 16.33 3.32 -14.77
CA GLN A 74 15.36 2.69 -13.86
C GLN A 74 15.97 1.53 -13.09
N ARG A 75 16.84 0.75 -13.75
CA ARG A 75 17.57 -0.35 -13.10
C ARG A 75 18.50 0.16 -12.00
N GLU A 76 19.24 1.23 -12.25
CA GLU A 76 20.10 1.88 -11.25
C GLU A 76 19.29 2.46 -10.10
N GLU A 77 18.14 3.07 -10.39
CA GLU A 77 17.23 3.59 -9.37
C GLU A 77 16.67 2.46 -8.49
N PHE A 78 16.22 1.35 -9.07
CA PHE A 78 15.78 0.19 -8.31
C PHE A 78 16.89 -0.35 -7.39
N LEU A 79 18.10 -0.54 -7.92
CA LEU A 79 19.25 -1.01 -7.13
C LEU A 79 19.59 -0.05 -5.99
N MET A 80 19.47 1.27 -6.21
CA MET A 80 19.67 2.27 -5.18
C MET A 80 18.59 2.19 -4.10
N LEU A 81 17.32 2.01 -4.45
CA LEU A 81 16.24 1.79 -3.47
C LEU A 81 16.46 0.52 -2.65
N GLN A 82 16.85 -0.59 -3.28
CA GLN A 82 17.19 -1.83 -2.58
C GLN A 82 18.36 -1.64 -1.62
N LYS A 83 19.41 -0.94 -2.04
CA LYS A 83 20.58 -0.66 -1.19
C LYS A 83 20.22 0.19 0.03
N LEU A 84 19.37 1.22 -0.14
CA LEU A 84 18.87 2.01 0.98
C LEU A 84 18.12 1.12 1.98
N LEU A 85 17.22 0.28 1.47
CA LEU A 85 16.43 -0.61 2.30
C LEU A 85 17.29 -1.64 3.05
N GLN A 86 18.25 -2.27 2.37
CA GLN A 86 19.16 -3.26 2.96
C GLN A 86 20.11 -2.67 4.01
N SER A 87 20.40 -1.36 3.93
CA SER A 87 21.24 -0.68 4.93
C SER A 87 20.53 -0.44 6.27
N ARG A 88 19.22 -0.70 6.35
CA ARG A 88 18.38 -0.41 7.51
C ARG A 88 18.30 -1.59 8.46
N THR A 89 18.90 -1.45 9.63
CA THR A 89 18.86 -2.48 10.69
C THR A 89 17.63 -2.39 11.60
N ASP A 90 16.89 -1.27 11.55
CA ASP A 90 15.68 -1.05 12.36
C ASP A 90 14.43 -1.71 11.77
N LEU A 91 14.48 -2.22 10.52
CA LEU A 91 13.37 -2.91 9.87
C LEU A 91 13.25 -4.34 10.41
N THR A 92 12.31 -4.53 11.33
CA THR A 92 12.00 -5.80 12.00
C THR A 92 10.50 -6.01 11.97
N ALA A 93 10.03 -7.25 12.22
CA ALA A 93 8.58 -7.51 12.30
C ALA A 93 7.86 -6.57 13.30
N LYS A 94 8.52 -6.23 14.41
CA LYS A 94 8.01 -5.32 15.44
C LYS A 94 7.92 -3.87 14.99
N SER A 95 8.86 -3.38 14.18
CA SER A 95 8.79 -2.00 13.67
C SER A 95 7.82 -1.89 12.50
N LEU A 96 7.74 -2.91 11.64
CA LEU A 96 6.88 -2.93 10.46
C LEU A 96 5.38 -3.03 10.79
N ILE A 97 5.01 -3.53 11.96
CA ILE A 97 3.59 -3.55 12.40
C ILE A 97 2.99 -2.14 12.50
N ARG A 98 3.84 -1.11 12.68
CA ARG A 98 3.45 0.30 12.76
C ARG A 98 3.46 1.00 11.38
N ALA A 99 3.85 0.30 10.33
CA ALA A 99 3.91 0.86 8.98
C ALA A 99 2.50 1.14 8.45
N HIS A 100 2.37 2.21 7.68
CA HIS A 100 1.18 2.42 6.86
C HIS A 100 1.04 1.28 5.84
N ARG A 101 -0.19 0.88 5.48
CA ARG A 101 -0.42 -0.29 4.61
C ARG A 101 0.28 -0.16 3.25
N VAL A 102 0.20 1.02 2.62
CA VAL A 102 0.87 1.32 1.34
C VAL A 102 2.40 1.38 1.49
N GLN A 103 2.90 1.92 2.61
CA GLN A 103 4.33 1.91 2.90
C GLN A 103 4.87 0.47 2.90
N LEU A 104 4.15 -0.44 3.55
CA LEU A 104 4.55 -1.84 3.63
C LEU A 104 4.53 -2.53 2.25
N GLU A 105 3.54 -2.27 1.39
CA GLU A 105 3.53 -2.77 0.01
C GLU A 105 4.76 -2.31 -0.76
N ILE A 106 5.09 -1.02 -0.65
CA ILE A 106 6.25 -0.42 -1.30
C ILE A 106 7.54 -1.06 -0.79
N LEU A 107 7.71 -1.18 0.53
CA LEU A 107 8.90 -1.79 1.14
C LEU A 107 9.07 -3.26 0.73
N VAL A 108 7.99 -4.05 0.75
CA VAL A 108 8.02 -5.46 0.28
C VAL A 108 8.38 -5.52 -1.19
N SER A 109 7.76 -4.68 -2.03
CA SER A 109 8.01 -4.66 -3.48
C SER A 109 9.45 -4.28 -3.82
N ILE A 110 10.04 -3.32 -3.11
CA ILE A 110 11.46 -2.97 -3.24
C ILE A 110 12.33 -4.16 -2.80
N ASN A 111 12.04 -4.76 -1.65
CA ASN A 111 12.83 -5.87 -1.11
C ASN A 111 12.83 -7.08 -2.06
N THR A 112 11.67 -7.45 -2.58
CA THR A 112 11.52 -8.66 -3.40
C THR A 112 11.74 -8.41 -4.88
N GLY A 113 11.60 -7.17 -5.35
CA GLY A 113 11.58 -6.81 -6.78
C GLY A 113 10.32 -7.28 -7.52
N ILE A 114 9.19 -7.42 -6.82
CA ILE A 114 7.95 -7.98 -7.38
C ILE A 114 6.86 -6.91 -7.39
N GLN A 115 6.36 -6.56 -8.57
CA GLN A 115 5.33 -5.53 -8.75
C GLN A 115 3.94 -5.95 -8.27
N ALA A 116 3.65 -7.25 -8.26
CA ALA A 116 2.33 -7.77 -7.93
C ALA A 116 1.86 -7.33 -6.53
N PHE A 117 2.78 -7.10 -5.58
CA PHE A 117 2.44 -6.57 -4.25
C PHE A 117 1.88 -5.14 -4.25
N LEU A 118 2.03 -4.40 -5.34
CA LEU A 118 1.44 -3.07 -5.52
C LEU A 118 0.06 -3.14 -6.19
N HIS A 119 -0.32 -4.28 -6.76
CA HIS A 119 -1.52 -4.37 -7.58
C HIS A 119 -2.80 -4.37 -6.72
N PRO A 120 -3.84 -3.57 -7.06
CA PRO A 120 -5.04 -3.44 -6.23
C PRO A 120 -5.82 -4.75 -6.00
N SER A 121 -5.72 -5.73 -6.91
CA SER A 121 -6.38 -7.04 -6.76
C SER A 121 -5.68 -8.00 -5.81
N ILE A 122 -4.46 -7.69 -5.36
CA ILE A 122 -3.69 -8.54 -4.46
C ILE A 122 -4.01 -8.17 -3.01
N SER A 123 -4.87 -8.97 -2.38
CA SER A 123 -5.31 -8.78 -1.00
C SER A 123 -4.51 -9.65 -0.02
N LEU A 124 -3.27 -9.24 0.28
CA LEU A 124 -2.52 -9.84 1.38
C LEU A 124 -2.77 -9.09 2.70
N SER A 125 -2.78 -9.84 3.81
CA SER A 125 -2.84 -9.26 5.16
C SER A 125 -1.54 -8.52 5.49
N GLN A 126 -1.62 -7.56 6.41
CA GLN A 126 -0.43 -6.85 6.90
C GLN A 126 0.59 -7.82 7.50
N THR A 127 0.14 -8.83 8.24
CA THR A 127 0.99 -9.90 8.79
C THR A 127 1.72 -10.67 7.69
N SER A 128 1.03 -11.10 6.62
CA SER A 128 1.66 -11.82 5.52
C SER A 128 2.73 -10.96 4.82
N LEU A 129 2.47 -9.67 4.61
CA LEU A 129 3.47 -8.76 4.03
C LEU A 129 4.70 -8.60 4.93
N ILE A 130 4.50 -8.50 6.25
CA ILE A 130 5.60 -8.46 7.23
C ILE A 130 6.41 -9.76 7.16
N GLU A 131 5.77 -10.93 7.19
CA GLU A 131 6.42 -12.24 7.12
C GLU A 131 7.21 -12.43 5.83
N ILE A 132 6.67 -11.96 4.69
CA ILE A 132 7.39 -11.95 3.41
C ILE A 132 8.61 -11.03 3.49
N PHE A 133 8.47 -9.82 4.05
CA PHE A 133 9.57 -8.88 4.21
C PHE A 133 10.73 -9.47 5.01
N VAL A 134 10.42 -10.14 6.13
CA VAL A 134 11.41 -10.76 7.02
C VAL A 134 11.77 -12.20 6.63
N TYR A 135 11.43 -12.62 5.41
CA TYR A 135 11.79 -13.92 4.83
C TYR A 135 11.26 -15.15 5.59
N LYS A 136 10.13 -15.01 6.29
CA LYS A 136 9.43 -16.10 6.98
C LYS A 136 8.31 -16.70 6.16
N LYS A 137 7.82 -16.00 5.13
CA LYS A 137 6.80 -16.51 4.20
C LYS A 137 7.26 -16.35 2.75
N CYS A 138 6.86 -17.29 1.90
CA CYS A 138 7.19 -17.31 0.49
C CYS A 138 6.67 -16.05 -0.23
N ARG A 139 7.55 -15.38 -0.98
CA ARG A 139 7.21 -14.19 -1.78
C ARG A 139 6.41 -14.51 -3.05
N ASN A 140 6.24 -15.77 -3.41
CA ASN A 140 5.31 -16.16 -4.47
C ASN A 140 3.88 -16.13 -3.90
N ILE A 141 3.07 -15.19 -4.40
CA ILE A 141 1.69 -14.94 -3.94
C ILE A 141 0.78 -16.16 -4.13
N ALA A 142 1.09 -17.05 -5.09
CA ALA A 142 0.36 -18.31 -5.25
C ALA A 142 0.80 -19.38 -4.25
N CYS A 143 2.05 -19.32 -3.75
CA CYS A 143 2.62 -20.34 -2.88
C CYS A 143 2.33 -20.07 -1.40
N GLN A 144 2.64 -18.87 -0.91
CA GLN A 144 2.40 -18.38 0.48
C GLN A 144 2.85 -19.29 1.63
N ASN A 145 3.63 -20.35 1.38
CA ASN A 145 4.11 -21.25 2.42
C ASN A 145 5.02 -20.53 3.42
N GLN A 146 4.98 -20.99 4.67
CA GLN A 146 5.98 -20.61 5.67
C GLN A 146 7.35 -21.14 5.24
N LEU A 147 8.41 -20.44 5.63
CA LEU A 147 9.78 -20.75 5.24
C LEU A 147 10.65 -21.12 6.47
N PRO A 148 11.42 -22.22 6.40
CA PRO A 148 11.49 -23.22 5.33
C PRO A 148 10.16 -23.95 5.06
N ALA A 149 9.86 -24.27 3.80
CA ALA A 149 8.64 -25.00 3.47
C ALA A 149 8.82 -26.51 3.77
N ASP A 150 7.72 -27.17 4.14
CA ASP A 150 7.67 -28.56 4.60
C ASP A 150 8.69 -28.88 5.71
N ASP A 151 8.99 -27.89 6.56
CA ASP A 151 9.98 -27.98 7.65
C ASP A 151 11.35 -28.51 7.17
N CYS A 152 11.72 -28.21 5.92
CA CYS A 152 12.97 -28.68 5.35
C CYS A 152 14.19 -28.13 6.12
N THR A 153 15.07 -29.04 6.56
CA THR A 153 16.24 -28.73 7.40
C THR A 153 17.56 -28.67 6.64
N CYS A 154 17.54 -28.62 5.30
CA CYS A 154 18.77 -28.58 4.52
C CYS A 154 19.45 -27.20 4.59
N ASP A 155 20.78 -27.17 4.35
CA ASP A 155 21.57 -25.94 4.40
C ASP A 155 21.07 -24.85 3.44
N VAL A 156 20.55 -25.24 2.27
CA VAL A 156 20.01 -24.29 1.29
C VAL A 156 18.75 -23.61 1.84
N CYS A 157 17.82 -24.38 2.39
CA CYS A 157 16.55 -23.85 2.93
C CYS A 157 16.73 -23.02 4.20
N ILE A 158 17.67 -23.40 5.07
CA ILE A 158 17.91 -22.69 6.33
C ILE A 158 18.67 -21.38 6.09
N ASN A 159 19.70 -21.40 5.25
CA ASN A 159 20.64 -20.28 5.16
C ASN A 159 20.31 -19.28 4.05
N ARG A 160 19.42 -19.62 3.10
CA ARG A 160 19.02 -18.70 2.03
C ARG A 160 17.72 -17.98 2.38
N ASN A 161 17.86 -16.72 2.76
CA ASN A 161 16.76 -15.82 3.05
C ASN A 161 15.71 -15.80 1.93
N GLY A 162 14.48 -16.19 2.27
CA GLY A 162 13.32 -16.09 1.40
C GLY A 162 13.26 -17.18 0.32
N PHE A 163 14.17 -18.15 0.34
CA PHE A 163 14.15 -19.28 -0.57
C PHE A 163 13.03 -20.27 -0.19
N CYS A 164 12.25 -20.69 -1.18
CA CYS A 164 11.21 -21.70 -1.03
C CYS A 164 11.53 -22.89 -1.92
N ASN A 165 11.83 -24.05 -1.33
CA ASN A 165 12.11 -25.29 -2.06
C ASN A 165 10.93 -25.81 -2.89
N LEU A 166 9.71 -25.34 -2.63
CA LEU A 166 8.51 -25.78 -3.36
C LEU A 166 8.28 -25.06 -4.69
N CYS A 167 8.74 -23.82 -4.82
CA CYS A 167 8.45 -23.04 -6.03
C CYS A 167 9.65 -22.27 -6.59
N MET A 168 10.81 -22.26 -5.94
CA MET A 168 11.98 -21.50 -6.41
C MET A 168 13.11 -22.40 -6.87
N CYS A 169 13.80 -21.95 -7.91
CA CYS A 169 14.98 -22.60 -8.44
C CYS A 169 16.15 -22.48 -7.46
N VAL A 170 16.78 -23.61 -7.12
CA VAL A 170 17.96 -23.66 -6.23
C VAL A 170 19.14 -22.84 -6.77
N ILE A 171 19.20 -22.53 -8.06
CA ILE A 171 20.32 -21.77 -8.63
C ILE A 171 20.04 -20.27 -8.58
N CYS A 172 18.94 -19.82 -9.18
CA CYS A 172 18.66 -18.39 -9.35
C CYS A 172 17.70 -17.80 -8.31
N ASN A 173 17.14 -18.61 -7.40
CA ASN A 173 16.12 -18.23 -6.41
C ASN A 173 14.87 -17.58 -7.01
N LYS A 174 14.67 -17.68 -8.33
CA LYS A 174 13.46 -17.20 -9.02
C LYS A 174 12.43 -18.31 -9.10
N PHE A 175 11.18 -17.91 -9.25
CA PHE A 175 10.03 -18.77 -9.52
C PHE A 175 9.34 -18.26 -10.78
N ASP A 176 8.59 -19.14 -11.43
CA ASP A 176 7.60 -18.80 -12.44
C ASP A 176 6.28 -19.52 -12.11
N PHE A 177 5.29 -19.43 -12.99
CA PHE A 177 3.98 -20.05 -12.81
C PHE A 177 3.79 -21.26 -13.75
N GLU A 178 4.88 -21.72 -14.37
CA GLU A 178 4.82 -22.87 -15.27
C GLU A 178 4.74 -24.15 -14.44
N VAL A 179 3.79 -25.01 -14.78
CA VAL A 179 3.57 -26.31 -14.16
C VAL A 179 3.45 -27.36 -15.26
N ASN A 180 3.63 -28.64 -14.93
CA ASN A 180 3.50 -29.73 -15.91
C ASN A 180 4.44 -29.52 -17.11
N THR A 181 5.72 -29.26 -16.85
CA THR A 181 6.72 -28.84 -17.85
C THR A 181 8.07 -29.49 -17.57
N CYS A 182 8.84 -29.74 -18.63
CA CYS A 182 10.25 -30.11 -18.59
C CYS A 182 11.18 -28.91 -18.34
N ARG A 183 10.64 -27.70 -18.18
CA ARG A 183 11.39 -26.47 -17.81
C ARG A 183 11.93 -26.50 -16.38
N TRP A 184 11.40 -27.37 -15.53
CA TRP A 184 11.77 -27.50 -14.13
C TRP A 184 12.19 -28.93 -13.82
N ILE A 185 13.44 -29.16 -13.43
CA ILE A 185 13.94 -30.47 -13.02
C ILE A 185 13.86 -30.58 -11.50
N GLY A 186 13.14 -31.60 -11.03
CA GLY A 186 13.04 -31.95 -9.61
C GLY A 186 14.05 -33.03 -9.22
N CYS A 187 14.69 -32.89 -8.06
CA CYS A 187 15.47 -33.97 -7.48
C CYS A 187 14.54 -35.01 -6.85
N ASP A 188 14.67 -36.27 -7.25
CA ASP A 188 13.91 -37.42 -6.73
C ASP A 188 14.16 -37.74 -5.25
N LEU A 189 15.25 -37.24 -4.67
CA LEU A 189 15.62 -37.52 -3.27
C LEU A 189 15.28 -36.40 -2.30
N CYS A 190 15.56 -35.15 -2.65
CA CYS A 190 15.33 -34.01 -1.76
C CYS A 190 14.19 -33.09 -2.21
N SER A 191 13.53 -33.40 -3.33
CA SER A 191 12.39 -32.66 -3.88
C SER A 191 12.64 -31.17 -4.12
N HIS A 192 13.90 -30.76 -4.26
CA HIS A 192 14.26 -29.41 -4.66
C HIS A 192 14.21 -29.26 -6.18
N TRP A 193 13.74 -28.10 -6.63
CA TRP A 193 13.52 -27.81 -8.03
C TRP A 193 14.57 -26.86 -8.62
N THR A 194 14.91 -27.06 -9.88
CA THR A 194 15.87 -26.22 -10.61
C THR A 194 15.37 -25.99 -12.03
N HIS A 195 15.38 -24.75 -12.50
CA HIS A 195 15.10 -24.49 -13.92
C HIS A 195 16.10 -25.26 -14.79
N THR A 196 15.62 -25.91 -15.84
CA THR A 196 16.43 -26.64 -16.82
C THR A 196 17.52 -25.76 -17.41
N ASP A 197 17.20 -24.52 -17.78
CA ASP A 197 18.18 -23.54 -18.28
C ASP A 197 19.30 -23.25 -17.27
N CYS A 198 18.96 -23.12 -15.98
CA CYS A 198 19.95 -22.91 -14.93
C CYS A 198 20.80 -24.15 -14.72
N ALA A 199 20.21 -25.34 -14.76
CA ALA A 199 20.93 -26.60 -14.62
C ALA A 199 21.92 -26.83 -15.78
N ILE A 200 21.53 -26.51 -17.01
CA ILE A 200 22.40 -26.58 -18.19
C ILE A 200 23.56 -25.57 -18.06
N HIS A 201 23.25 -24.31 -17.77
CA HIS A 201 24.26 -23.26 -17.65
C HIS A 201 25.29 -23.54 -16.54
N ASP A 202 24.86 -24.10 -15.41
CA ASP A 202 25.73 -24.42 -14.28
C ASP A 202 26.40 -25.82 -14.42
N GLY A 203 26.21 -26.49 -15.56
CA GLY A 203 26.83 -27.79 -15.86
C GLY A 203 26.34 -28.95 -14.98
N LEU A 204 25.11 -28.87 -14.47
CA LEU A 204 24.52 -29.88 -13.58
C LEU A 204 23.83 -31.01 -14.34
N ILE A 205 23.65 -30.88 -15.65
CA ILE A 205 23.19 -31.94 -16.53
C ILE A 205 24.41 -32.53 -17.21
N CYS A 206 24.71 -33.81 -16.93
CA CYS A 206 25.93 -34.45 -17.40
C CYS A 206 25.76 -35.97 -17.52
N MET A 207 26.74 -36.61 -18.15
CA MET A 207 26.86 -38.07 -18.17
C MET A 207 27.26 -38.57 -16.77
N GLY A 208 26.53 -39.57 -16.26
CA GLY A 208 26.76 -40.17 -14.95
C GLY A 208 26.50 -41.68 -14.92
N PRO A 209 26.96 -42.38 -13.88
CA PRO A 209 26.82 -43.83 -13.79
C PRO A 209 25.35 -44.25 -13.68
N SER A 210 24.92 -45.23 -14.46
CA SER A 210 23.57 -45.76 -14.37
C SER A 210 23.36 -46.58 -13.09
N VAL A 211 22.31 -46.28 -12.34
CA VAL A 211 21.96 -46.99 -11.09
C VAL A 211 21.34 -48.37 -11.39
N LYS A 212 20.71 -48.53 -12.57
CA LYS A 212 19.95 -49.73 -12.95
C LYS A 212 20.80 -50.80 -13.65
N SER A 213 21.98 -50.45 -14.14
CA SER A 213 22.86 -51.37 -14.87
C SER A 213 24.20 -51.49 -14.15
N GLY A 214 24.44 -52.62 -13.49
CA GLY A 214 25.67 -52.92 -12.74
C GLY A 214 26.96 -52.99 -13.58
N ALA A 215 26.91 -52.62 -14.87
CA ALA A 215 28.05 -52.56 -15.77
C ALA A 215 28.06 -51.21 -16.50
N GLY A 216 28.91 -50.28 -16.02
CA GLY A 216 29.62 -49.23 -16.78
C GLY A 216 28.87 -48.28 -17.74
N LEU A 217 27.57 -48.43 -17.95
CA LEU A 217 26.81 -47.60 -18.87
C LEU A 217 26.53 -46.25 -18.23
N SER A 218 26.96 -45.22 -18.93
CA SER A 218 26.75 -43.83 -18.55
C SER A 218 25.38 -43.40 -19.09
N GLU A 219 24.59 -42.72 -18.26
CA GLU A 219 23.30 -42.14 -18.63
C GLU A 219 23.27 -40.64 -18.33
N MET A 220 22.33 -39.92 -18.95
CA MET A 220 22.15 -38.50 -18.65
C MET A 220 21.52 -38.33 -17.27
N VAL A 221 22.22 -37.60 -16.40
CA VAL A 221 21.79 -37.34 -15.02
C VAL A 221 21.79 -35.87 -14.70
N PHE A 222 20.93 -35.48 -13.77
CA PHE A 222 20.92 -34.18 -13.13
C PHE A 222 21.55 -34.26 -11.74
N ARG A 223 22.60 -33.48 -11.50
CA ARG A 223 23.24 -33.34 -10.19
C ARG A 223 22.57 -32.20 -9.41
N CYS A 224 21.79 -32.54 -8.40
CA CYS A 224 21.10 -31.56 -7.58
C CYS A 224 22.10 -30.70 -6.77
N LYS A 225 22.02 -29.37 -6.90
CA LYS A 225 22.86 -28.42 -6.16
C LYS A 225 22.63 -28.44 -4.63
N ALA A 226 21.44 -28.88 -4.18
CA ALA A 226 21.09 -28.87 -2.76
C ALA A 226 21.64 -30.08 -1.99
N CYS A 227 21.54 -31.30 -2.56
CA CYS A 227 21.97 -32.53 -1.90
C CYS A 227 23.19 -33.19 -2.56
N ASN A 228 23.68 -32.65 -3.68
CA ASN A 228 24.79 -33.17 -4.51
C ASN A 228 24.58 -34.59 -5.06
N ARG A 229 23.37 -35.14 -4.95
CA ARG A 229 23.00 -36.43 -5.53
C ARG A 229 22.51 -36.29 -6.96
N THR A 230 22.59 -37.38 -7.70
CA THR A 230 22.21 -37.46 -9.10
C THR A 230 20.82 -38.07 -9.25
N SER A 231 19.98 -37.47 -10.09
CA SER A 231 18.68 -37.98 -10.51
C SER A 231 18.73 -38.32 -12.01
N GLU A 232 18.14 -39.44 -12.40
CA GLU A 232 18.13 -39.93 -13.79
C GLU A 232 17.11 -39.13 -14.64
N LEU A 233 17.52 -38.67 -15.84
CA LEU A 233 16.74 -37.69 -16.61
C LEU A 233 15.79 -38.29 -17.66
N LEU A 234 16.11 -39.43 -18.27
CA LEU A 234 15.27 -40.07 -19.29
C LEU A 234 13.96 -40.58 -18.66
N GLY A 235 14.03 -41.26 -17.52
CA GLY A 235 12.85 -41.68 -16.76
C GLY A 235 12.02 -40.48 -16.29
N TRP A 236 12.68 -39.44 -15.78
CA TRP A 236 11.99 -38.20 -15.38
C TRP A 236 11.25 -37.54 -16.55
N VAL A 237 11.89 -37.34 -17.70
CA VAL A 237 11.24 -36.78 -18.90
C VAL A 237 10.08 -37.67 -19.35
N LYS A 238 10.28 -38.99 -19.34
CA LYS A 238 9.22 -39.94 -19.70
C LYS A 238 7.99 -39.72 -18.82
N ASP A 239 8.16 -39.62 -17.51
CA ASP A 239 7.06 -39.45 -16.56
C ASP A 239 6.34 -38.12 -16.77
N VAL A 240 7.07 -37.03 -17.04
CA VAL A 240 6.46 -35.73 -17.39
C VAL A 240 5.62 -35.86 -18.66
N PHE A 241 6.16 -36.45 -19.73
CA PHE A 241 5.40 -36.61 -20.98
C PHE A 241 4.16 -37.50 -20.81
N HIS A 242 4.26 -38.61 -20.08
CA HIS A 242 3.12 -39.50 -19.86
C HIS A 242 1.97 -38.81 -19.12
N ASN A 243 2.30 -38.00 -18.12
CA ASN A 243 1.28 -37.36 -17.28
C ASN A 243 0.76 -36.04 -17.86
N CYS A 244 1.58 -35.32 -18.64
CA CYS A 244 1.31 -33.94 -19.01
C CYS A 244 1.07 -33.73 -20.51
N ALA A 245 1.75 -34.49 -21.38
CA ALA A 245 1.70 -34.25 -22.82
C ALA A 245 0.29 -34.33 -23.46
N PRO A 246 -0.65 -35.18 -22.99
CA PRO A 246 -2.01 -35.20 -23.54
C PRO A 246 -2.79 -33.88 -23.38
N ALA A 247 -2.40 -33.03 -22.42
CA ALA A 247 -3.06 -31.76 -22.13
C ALA A 247 -2.35 -30.55 -22.78
N TRP A 248 -1.20 -30.75 -23.42
CA TRP A 248 -0.45 -29.66 -24.04
C TRP A 248 -1.01 -29.29 -25.43
N GLU A 249 -1.18 -28.00 -25.65
CA GLU A 249 -1.39 -27.44 -26.98
C GLU A 249 -0.10 -27.49 -27.83
N GLN A 250 -0.22 -27.14 -29.10
CA GLN A 250 0.88 -27.27 -30.07
C GLN A 250 2.13 -26.49 -29.64
N GLU A 251 1.96 -25.25 -29.18
CA GLU A 251 3.03 -24.37 -28.74
C GLU A 251 3.70 -24.89 -27.46
N ALA A 252 2.92 -25.41 -26.51
CA ALA A 252 3.44 -26.02 -25.30
C ALA A 252 4.25 -27.27 -25.64
N LEU A 253 3.70 -28.23 -26.40
CA LEU A 253 4.42 -29.44 -26.80
C LEU A 253 5.72 -29.11 -27.55
N MET A 254 5.69 -28.12 -28.45
CA MET A 254 6.89 -27.72 -29.18
C MET A 254 7.98 -27.15 -28.26
N ARG A 255 7.59 -26.36 -27.23
CA ARG A 255 8.51 -25.87 -26.19
C ARG A 255 9.08 -27.00 -25.33
N GLU A 256 8.25 -27.97 -24.95
CA GLU A 256 8.70 -29.10 -24.12
C GLU A 256 9.66 -30.02 -24.87
N LEU A 257 9.39 -30.30 -26.15
CA LEU A 257 10.33 -31.02 -27.01
C LEU A 257 11.66 -30.27 -27.14
N ASP A 258 11.65 -28.94 -27.18
CA ASP A 258 12.89 -28.15 -27.20
C ASP A 258 13.70 -28.28 -25.91
N PHE A 259 13.06 -28.23 -24.74
CA PHE A 259 13.74 -28.47 -23.46
C PHE A 259 14.37 -29.87 -23.43
N VAL A 260 13.65 -30.89 -23.86
CA VAL A 260 14.19 -32.26 -23.93
C VAL A 260 15.38 -32.33 -24.88
N SER A 261 15.27 -31.76 -26.08
CA SER A 261 16.39 -31.71 -27.02
C SER A 261 17.63 -31.05 -26.39
N ARG A 262 17.45 -29.96 -25.64
CA ARG A 262 18.55 -29.26 -24.97
C ARG A 262 19.14 -30.04 -23.80
N ILE A 263 18.32 -30.79 -23.06
CA ILE A 263 18.78 -31.69 -22.00
C ILE A 263 19.68 -32.79 -22.58
N PHE A 264 19.28 -33.41 -23.70
CA PHE A 264 19.95 -34.59 -24.27
C PHE A 264 20.93 -34.29 -25.40
N HIS A 265 21.14 -33.01 -25.78
CA HIS A 265 21.99 -32.61 -26.90
C HIS A 265 23.43 -33.17 -26.84
N GLY A 266 23.99 -33.29 -25.64
CA GLY A 266 25.34 -33.82 -25.39
C GLY A 266 25.36 -35.24 -24.80
N SER A 267 24.29 -36.03 -25.00
CA SER A 267 24.20 -37.38 -24.46
C SER A 267 25.12 -38.35 -25.22
N ASP A 268 25.91 -39.12 -24.48
CA ASP A 268 26.65 -40.28 -25.00
C ASP A 268 25.87 -41.60 -24.84
N ASP A 269 24.76 -41.60 -24.07
CA ASP A 269 23.85 -42.75 -23.94
C ASP A 269 23.07 -42.98 -25.25
N PRO A 270 23.11 -44.18 -25.86
CA PRO A 270 22.30 -44.52 -27.02
C PRO A 270 20.81 -44.19 -26.86
N ARG A 271 20.24 -44.34 -25.66
CA ARG A 271 18.83 -44.02 -25.41
C ARG A 271 18.59 -42.51 -25.45
N GLY A 272 19.48 -41.74 -24.83
CA GLY A 272 19.43 -40.27 -24.84
C GLY A 272 19.63 -39.68 -26.23
N ILE A 273 20.55 -40.23 -27.03
CA ILE A 273 20.75 -39.82 -28.43
C ILE A 273 19.50 -40.08 -29.26
N LYS A 274 18.88 -41.27 -29.13
CA LYS A 274 17.62 -41.58 -29.83
C LYS A 274 16.50 -40.61 -29.44
N LEU A 275 16.38 -40.27 -28.16
CA LEU A 275 15.38 -39.32 -27.68
C LEU A 275 15.63 -37.92 -28.26
N PHE A 276 16.87 -37.43 -28.22
CA PHE A 276 17.25 -36.15 -28.83
C PHE A 276 16.83 -36.08 -30.31
N LEU A 277 17.21 -37.08 -31.10
CA LEU A 277 16.88 -37.14 -32.52
C LEU A 277 15.37 -37.21 -32.75
N LYS A 278 14.64 -37.96 -31.92
CA LYS A 278 13.17 -38.06 -32.00
C LYS A 278 12.50 -36.72 -31.72
N CYS A 279 12.99 -35.96 -30.74
CA CYS A 279 12.46 -34.64 -30.42
C CYS A 279 12.70 -33.65 -31.58
N GLU A 280 13.89 -33.64 -32.19
CA GLU A 280 14.17 -32.77 -33.35
C GLU A 280 13.29 -33.14 -34.56
N ASP A 281 13.14 -34.43 -34.88
CA ASP A 281 12.26 -34.91 -35.96
C ASP A 281 10.79 -34.46 -35.75
N LEU A 282 10.28 -34.59 -34.53
CA LEU A 282 8.91 -34.16 -34.22
C LEU A 282 8.76 -32.64 -34.29
N LYS A 283 9.74 -31.87 -33.80
CA LYS A 283 9.75 -30.42 -33.91
C LYS A 283 9.70 -29.96 -35.38
N GLU A 284 10.50 -30.57 -36.25
CA GLU A 284 10.49 -30.26 -37.69
C GLU A 284 9.16 -30.63 -38.34
N LYS A 285 8.63 -31.83 -38.06
CA LYS A 285 7.33 -32.27 -38.57
C LYS A 285 6.18 -31.37 -38.14
N MET A 286 6.18 -30.92 -36.89
CA MET A 286 5.19 -29.98 -36.37
C MET A 286 5.30 -28.62 -37.04
N LYS A 287 6.51 -28.13 -37.35
CA LYS A 287 6.71 -26.92 -38.17
C LYS A 287 6.19 -27.10 -39.60
N SER A 288 6.23 -28.32 -40.14
CA SER A 288 5.66 -28.65 -41.46
C SER A 288 4.16 -29.01 -41.44
N GLY A 289 3.47 -28.84 -40.31
CA GLY A 289 2.01 -29.03 -40.20
C GLY A 289 1.54 -30.35 -39.57
N LEU A 290 2.40 -31.13 -38.93
CA LEU A 290 1.98 -32.29 -38.13
C LEU A 290 1.16 -31.82 -36.92
N GLU A 291 0.00 -32.44 -36.72
CA GLU A 291 -0.89 -32.15 -35.59
C GLU A 291 -0.25 -32.50 -34.23
N SER A 292 -0.46 -31.65 -33.22
CA SER A 292 0.06 -31.85 -31.85
C SER A 292 -0.32 -33.21 -31.26
N LEU A 293 -1.57 -33.66 -31.43
CA LEU A 293 -2.02 -34.98 -30.92
C LEU A 293 -1.26 -36.14 -31.57
N ALA A 294 -0.93 -36.04 -32.86
CA ALA A 294 -0.15 -37.06 -33.55
C ALA A 294 1.31 -37.07 -33.09
N ALA A 295 1.92 -35.90 -32.91
CA ALA A 295 3.27 -35.77 -32.35
C ALA A 295 3.34 -36.30 -30.91
N CYS A 296 2.35 -35.96 -30.08
CA CYS A 296 2.21 -36.44 -28.70
C CYS A 296 2.09 -37.96 -28.65
N ARG A 297 1.22 -38.58 -29.47
CA ARG A 297 1.17 -40.04 -29.57
C ARG A 297 2.50 -40.64 -30.03
N ALA A 298 3.17 -40.03 -31.00
CA ALA A 298 4.43 -40.53 -31.54
C ALA A 298 5.56 -40.54 -30.50
N ILE A 299 5.66 -39.52 -29.64
CA ILE A 299 6.68 -39.50 -28.57
C ILE A 299 6.33 -40.45 -27.43
N LEU A 300 5.05 -40.59 -27.07
CA LEU A 300 4.62 -41.55 -26.05
C LEU A 300 4.84 -43.01 -26.49
N MET A 301 4.55 -43.34 -27.75
CA MET A 301 4.86 -44.66 -28.33
C MET A 301 6.37 -44.92 -28.34
N PHE A 302 7.17 -43.91 -28.69
CA PHE A 302 8.63 -44.02 -28.64
C PHE A 302 9.14 -44.37 -27.23
N PHE A 303 8.59 -43.76 -26.18
CA PHE A 303 8.95 -44.12 -24.80
C PHE A 303 8.57 -45.55 -24.42
N GLN A 304 7.48 -46.10 -24.99
CA GLN A 304 7.10 -47.50 -24.79
C GLN A 304 8.07 -48.46 -25.51
N GLU A 305 8.48 -48.12 -26.74
CA GLU A 305 9.45 -48.90 -27.51
C GLU A 305 10.81 -49.00 -26.83
N LEU A 306 11.27 -47.90 -26.21
CA LEU A 306 12.54 -47.87 -25.46
C LEU A 306 12.56 -48.85 -24.27
N GLU A 307 11.42 -49.20 -23.68
CA GLU A 307 11.35 -50.20 -22.59
C GLU A 307 11.50 -51.63 -23.09
N VAL A 308 10.94 -51.91 -24.28
CA VAL A 308 10.96 -53.25 -24.87
C VAL A 308 12.38 -53.62 -25.33
N ASP A 309 13.15 -52.66 -25.83
CA ASP A 309 14.53 -52.89 -26.25
C ASP A 309 15.53 -52.98 -25.08
N GLY A 310 15.26 -52.31 -23.95
CA GLY A 310 16.10 -52.42 -22.74
C GLY A 310 16.08 -53.81 -22.10
N SER A 311 15.01 -54.58 -22.33
CA SER A 311 14.84 -55.95 -21.78
C SER A 311 15.51 -57.04 -22.64
N LYS A 312 15.90 -56.73 -23.88
CA LYS A 312 16.47 -57.71 -24.83
C LYS A 312 17.99 -57.87 -24.74
N SER A 313 18.68 -57.11 -23.88
CA SER A 313 20.15 -57.17 -23.75
C SER A 313 20.66 -58.21 -22.73
N MET A 314 19.78 -58.99 -22.09
CA MET A 314 20.16 -59.99 -21.08
C MET A 314 20.07 -61.46 -21.53
N GLU A 315 19.92 -61.73 -22.83
CA GLU A 315 20.03 -63.10 -23.35
C GLU A 315 21.13 -63.18 -24.40
N ASN A 316 22.36 -63.36 -23.95
CA ASN A 316 23.34 -64.04 -24.79
C ASN A 316 24.26 -64.89 -23.93
N GLY A 317 23.89 -66.15 -23.77
CA GLY A 317 24.72 -67.13 -23.11
C GLY A 317 24.01 -68.39 -22.61
N GLU A 318 23.17 -69.06 -23.42
CA GLU A 318 23.06 -70.52 -23.31
C GLU A 318 22.39 -71.14 -24.55
N GLY A 319 23.00 -72.21 -25.03
CA GLY A 319 22.67 -72.85 -26.31
C GLY A 319 21.24 -73.37 -26.39
N GLY A 320 20.63 -73.17 -27.55
CA GLY A 320 19.30 -73.67 -27.87
C GLY A 320 19.17 -75.16 -27.67
N ARG A 321 18.39 -75.56 -26.66
CA ARG A 321 17.60 -76.79 -26.71
C ARG A 321 16.22 -76.42 -27.23
N MET A 322 15.79 -77.08 -28.30
CA MET A 322 14.39 -77.01 -28.74
C MET A 322 13.51 -77.55 -27.61
N ILE A 323 12.70 -76.67 -27.02
CA ILE A 323 11.70 -77.00 -26.01
C ILE A 323 10.58 -77.78 -26.71
N ALA A 324 10.11 -78.87 -26.09
CA ALA A 324 9.02 -79.66 -26.65
C ALA A 324 7.75 -78.80 -26.79
N PRO A 325 6.93 -78.97 -27.86
CA PRO A 325 5.76 -78.12 -28.12
C PRO A 325 4.80 -77.95 -26.93
N GLN A 326 4.64 -79.00 -26.11
CA GLN A 326 3.80 -78.99 -24.92
C GLN A 326 4.31 -78.02 -23.82
N GLU A 327 5.63 -77.94 -23.67
CA GLU A 327 6.30 -77.16 -22.65
C GLU A 327 6.40 -75.67 -23.05
N ALA A 328 6.48 -75.39 -24.35
CA ALA A 328 6.27 -74.05 -24.90
C ALA A 328 4.82 -73.57 -24.70
N CYS A 329 3.82 -74.41 -24.96
CA CYS A 329 2.42 -74.09 -24.72
C CYS A 329 2.11 -73.83 -23.23
N ASN A 330 2.68 -74.61 -22.32
CA ASN A 330 2.50 -74.39 -20.88
C ASN A 330 3.12 -73.06 -20.42
N ARG A 331 4.32 -72.72 -20.89
CA ARG A 331 4.94 -71.41 -20.59
C ARG A 331 4.14 -70.24 -21.16
N ILE A 332 3.56 -70.39 -22.35
CA ILE A 332 2.67 -69.37 -22.94
C ILE A 332 1.41 -69.22 -22.08
N ALA A 333 0.79 -70.31 -21.64
CA ALA A 333 -0.38 -70.26 -20.77
C ALA A 333 -0.09 -69.55 -19.43
N GLU A 334 1.06 -69.81 -18.82
CA GLU A 334 1.48 -69.13 -17.58
C GLU A 334 1.67 -67.62 -17.77
N VAL A 335 2.31 -67.20 -18.87
CA VAL A 335 2.50 -65.78 -19.19
C VAL A 335 1.16 -65.09 -19.49
N VAL A 336 0.25 -65.77 -20.19
CA VAL A 336 -1.10 -65.25 -20.47
C VAL A 336 -1.91 -65.12 -19.18
N HIS A 337 -1.88 -66.11 -18.29
CA HIS A 337 -2.58 -66.05 -17.01
C HIS A 337 -2.01 -64.96 -16.09
N GLU A 338 -0.69 -64.76 -16.11
CA GLU A 338 -0.04 -63.68 -15.36
C GLU A 338 -0.39 -62.30 -15.93
N ALA A 339 -0.48 -62.16 -17.26
CA ALA A 339 -0.93 -60.94 -17.90
C ALA A 339 -2.39 -60.61 -17.53
N ILE A 340 -3.28 -61.61 -17.51
CA ILE A 340 -4.68 -61.45 -17.09
C ILE A 340 -4.76 -60.98 -15.64
N ARG A 341 -4.03 -61.62 -14.70
CA ARG A 341 -4.00 -61.18 -13.29
C ARG A 341 -3.52 -59.73 -13.12
N LYS A 342 -2.50 -59.32 -13.89
CA LYS A 342 -2.02 -57.93 -13.86
C LYS A 342 -3.05 -56.96 -14.43
N MET A 343 -3.76 -57.33 -15.49
CA MET A 343 -4.84 -56.51 -16.04
C MET A 343 -6.02 -56.36 -15.05
N GLU A 344 -6.39 -57.42 -14.34
CA GLU A 344 -7.42 -57.39 -13.29
C GLU A 344 -7.01 -56.48 -12.13
N MET A 345 -5.76 -56.59 -11.64
CA MET A 345 -5.22 -55.69 -10.60
C MET A 345 -5.26 -54.21 -11.03
N VAL A 346 -4.91 -53.91 -12.28
CA VAL A 346 -4.99 -52.54 -12.81
C VAL A 346 -6.43 -52.06 -12.96
N ALA A 347 -7.36 -52.94 -13.33
CA ALA A 347 -8.78 -52.62 -13.43
C ALA A 347 -9.39 -52.31 -12.04
N ASP A 348 -9.07 -53.11 -11.03
CA ASP A 348 -9.51 -52.92 -9.64
C ASP A 348 -8.95 -51.62 -9.06
N GLU A 349 -7.67 -51.34 -9.31
CA GLU A 349 -7.04 -50.11 -8.84
C GLU A 349 -7.62 -48.87 -9.54
N LYS A 350 -7.90 -48.95 -10.85
CA LYS A 350 -8.62 -47.88 -11.57
C LYS A 350 -10.03 -47.66 -11.03
N MET A 351 -10.75 -48.73 -10.70
CA MET A 351 -12.08 -48.64 -10.11
C MET A 351 -12.05 -48.00 -8.71
N ARG A 352 -11.04 -48.34 -7.90
CA ARG A 352 -10.80 -47.72 -6.59
C ARG A 352 -10.50 -46.23 -6.71
N MET A 353 -9.63 -45.85 -7.66
CA MET A 353 -9.30 -44.46 -7.94
C MET A 353 -10.52 -43.67 -8.44
N PHE A 354 -11.33 -44.25 -9.33
CA PHE A 354 -12.57 -43.63 -9.81
C PHE A 354 -13.56 -43.38 -8.67
N LYS A 355 -13.75 -44.36 -7.77
CA LYS A 355 -14.61 -44.20 -6.59
C LYS A 355 -14.11 -43.10 -5.66
N LYS A 356 -12.79 -42.99 -5.45
CA LYS A 356 -12.19 -41.91 -4.65
C LYS A 356 -12.38 -40.55 -5.31
N ALA A 357 -12.17 -40.46 -6.62
CA ALA A 357 -12.37 -39.22 -7.39
C ALA A 357 -13.84 -38.77 -7.35
N ARG A 358 -14.79 -39.71 -7.49
CA ARG A 358 -16.23 -39.45 -7.35
C ARG A 358 -16.58 -38.88 -5.97
N MET A 359 -16.06 -39.48 -4.90
CA MET A 359 -16.30 -38.99 -3.54
C MET A 359 -15.69 -37.60 -3.29
N ALA A 360 -14.52 -37.31 -3.87
CA ALA A 360 -13.89 -35.99 -3.80
C ALA A 360 -14.70 -34.94 -4.58
N PHE A 361 -15.23 -35.31 -5.74
CA PHE A 361 -16.12 -34.46 -6.53
C PHE A 361 -17.42 -34.15 -5.75
N ASP A 362 -18.09 -35.17 -5.21
CA ASP A 362 -19.31 -34.98 -4.42
C ASP A 362 -19.06 -34.14 -3.14
N ALA A 363 -17.84 -34.17 -2.58
CA ALA A 363 -17.46 -33.31 -1.46
C ALA A 363 -17.27 -31.84 -1.89
N CYS A 364 -16.65 -31.61 -3.05
CA CYS A 364 -16.49 -30.29 -3.64
C CYS A 364 -17.85 -29.65 -3.98
N ASP A 365 -18.78 -30.42 -4.56
CA ASP A 365 -20.13 -29.94 -4.87
C ASP A 365 -20.89 -29.49 -3.61
N ARG A 366 -20.80 -30.27 -2.52
CA ARG A 366 -21.39 -29.87 -1.23
C ARG A 366 -20.76 -28.60 -0.66
N GLU A 367 -19.44 -28.46 -0.75
CA GLU A 367 -18.75 -27.25 -0.31
C GLU A 367 -19.18 -26.01 -1.13
N LEU A 368 -19.40 -26.16 -2.43
CA LEU A 368 -19.93 -25.10 -3.29
C LEU A 368 -21.35 -24.69 -2.88
N GLU A 369 -22.23 -25.65 -2.55
CA GLU A 369 -23.58 -25.36 -2.05
C GLU A 369 -23.57 -24.62 -0.71
N ASP A 370 -22.70 -25.02 0.21
CA ASP A 370 -22.53 -24.36 1.51
C ASP A 370 -21.99 -22.94 1.35
N LYS A 371 -21.01 -22.74 0.47
CA LYS A 371 -20.49 -21.40 0.13
C LYS A 371 -21.56 -20.53 -0.53
N ALA A 372 -22.40 -21.08 -1.38
CA ALA A 372 -23.52 -20.35 -1.98
C ALA A 372 -24.54 -19.91 -0.93
N ARG A 373 -24.77 -20.70 0.12
CA ARG A 373 -25.62 -20.34 1.27
C ARG A 373 -24.98 -19.22 2.10
N GLU A 374 -23.70 -19.34 2.44
CA GLU A 374 -22.94 -18.33 3.19
C GLU A 374 -22.97 -16.97 2.47
N VAL A 375 -22.79 -16.95 1.14
CA VAL A 375 -22.87 -15.73 0.33
C VAL A 375 -24.27 -15.09 0.39
N LYS A 376 -25.34 -15.89 0.40
CA LYS A 376 -26.71 -15.36 0.53
C LYS A 376 -26.94 -14.73 1.90
N GLU A 377 -26.45 -15.35 2.97
CA GLU A 377 -26.56 -14.82 4.34
C GLU A 377 -25.77 -13.51 4.49
N LEU A 378 -24.53 -13.47 4.00
CA LEU A 378 -23.70 -12.25 4.00
C LEU A 378 -24.35 -11.11 3.22
N LYS A 379 -25.01 -11.41 2.09
CA LYS A 379 -25.74 -10.41 1.30
C LYS A 379 -26.92 -9.83 2.08
N LEU A 380 -27.67 -10.66 2.82
CA LEU A 380 -28.76 -10.20 3.68
C LEU A 380 -28.23 -9.36 4.85
N GLU A 381 -27.14 -9.78 5.47
CA GLU A 381 -26.50 -9.01 6.55
C GLU A 381 -26.00 -7.64 6.05
N ARG A 382 -25.41 -7.60 4.85
CA ARG A 382 -24.98 -6.34 4.22
C ARG A 382 -26.16 -5.39 3.99
N GLN A 383 -27.28 -5.88 3.46
CA GLN A 383 -28.49 -5.07 3.28
C GLN A 383 -29.03 -4.52 4.61
N LYS A 384 -28.97 -5.33 5.68
CA LYS A 384 -29.36 -4.86 7.02
C LYS A 384 -28.44 -3.74 7.52
N LYS A 385 -27.13 -3.87 7.30
CA LYS A 385 -26.14 -2.83 7.66
C LYS A 385 -26.33 -1.55 6.83
N GLU A 386 -26.64 -1.68 5.54
CA GLU A 386 -26.97 -0.52 4.67
C GLU A 386 -28.15 0.28 5.23
N LEU A 387 -29.24 -0.38 5.65
CA LEU A 387 -30.38 0.28 6.28
C LEU A 387 -30.03 0.97 7.61
N GLN A 388 -29.18 0.34 8.42
CA GLN A 388 -28.71 0.96 9.67
C GLN A 388 -27.85 2.20 9.43
N VAL A 389 -27.01 2.19 8.40
CA VAL A 389 -26.21 3.35 8.01
C VAL A 389 -27.12 4.49 7.55
N GLU A 390 -28.12 4.21 6.71
CA GLU A 390 -29.07 5.22 6.24
C GLU A 390 -29.86 5.87 7.40
N GLU A 391 -30.27 5.06 8.39
CA GLU A 391 -30.93 5.56 9.60
C GLU A 391 -30.01 6.47 10.43
N LEU A 392 -28.74 6.07 10.63
CA LEU A 392 -27.75 6.88 11.33
C LEU A 392 -27.47 8.20 10.59
N GLU A 393 -27.35 8.17 9.27
CA GLU A 393 -27.17 9.38 8.46
C GLU A 393 -28.37 10.34 8.61
N ARG A 394 -29.60 9.81 8.68
CA ARG A 394 -30.79 10.63 8.94
C ARG A 394 -30.72 11.29 10.31
N PHE A 395 -30.28 10.57 11.34
CA PHE A 395 -30.10 11.14 12.67
C PHE A 395 -29.02 12.22 12.69
N VAL A 396 -27.89 11.99 12.03
CA VAL A 396 -26.80 12.96 11.90
C VAL A 396 -27.30 14.23 11.20
N ARG A 397 -28.04 14.12 10.10
CA ARG A 397 -28.63 15.28 9.40
C ARG A 397 -29.57 16.09 10.31
N LEU A 398 -30.41 15.41 11.09
CA LEU A 398 -31.29 16.08 12.05
C LEU A 398 -30.51 16.80 13.14
N LYS A 399 -29.46 16.16 13.69
CA LYS A 399 -28.61 16.78 14.72
C LYS A 399 -27.80 17.94 14.20
N GLN A 400 -27.34 17.89 12.96
CA GLN A 400 -26.69 19.02 12.32
C GLN A 400 -27.66 20.21 12.16
N ALA A 401 -28.87 19.97 11.67
CA ALA A 401 -29.88 21.03 11.53
C ALA A 401 -30.29 21.63 12.89
N GLU A 402 -30.37 20.81 13.94
CA GLU A 402 -30.60 21.26 15.31
C GLU A 402 -29.46 22.17 15.81
N ALA A 403 -28.21 21.76 15.60
CA ALA A 403 -27.03 22.55 15.95
C ALA A 403 -26.98 23.90 15.21
N ASP A 404 -27.25 23.90 13.89
CA ASP A 404 -27.27 25.11 13.07
C ASP A 404 -28.34 26.11 13.56
N MET A 405 -29.51 25.61 13.96
CA MET A 405 -30.59 26.43 14.51
C MET A 405 -30.20 27.03 15.87
N PHE A 406 -29.55 26.27 16.74
CA PHE A 406 -29.03 26.80 18.01
C PHE A 406 -27.95 27.86 17.80
N GLN A 407 -27.04 27.64 16.85
CA GLN A 407 -26.01 28.61 16.50
C GLN A 407 -26.63 29.92 15.96
N LEU A 408 -27.65 29.81 15.10
CA LEU A 408 -28.39 30.97 14.57
C LEU A 408 -29.01 31.78 15.70
N LYS A 409 -29.70 31.12 16.65
CA LYS A 409 -30.30 31.79 17.82
C LYS A 409 -29.25 32.44 18.72
N ALA A 410 -28.12 31.78 18.95
CA ALA A 410 -27.02 32.37 19.71
C ALA A 410 -26.49 33.65 19.04
N ASN A 411 -26.34 33.63 17.72
CA ASN A 411 -25.90 34.78 16.94
C ASN A 411 -26.93 35.92 16.94
N GLU A 412 -28.23 35.61 16.90
CA GLU A 412 -29.31 36.59 17.04
C GLU A 412 -29.31 37.25 18.42
N ALA A 413 -29.24 36.47 19.49
CA ALA A 413 -29.18 36.97 20.85
C ALA A 413 -27.95 37.87 21.08
N LYS A 414 -26.80 37.50 20.50
CA LYS A 414 -25.58 38.33 20.54
C LYS A 414 -25.79 39.68 19.87
N ARG A 415 -26.36 39.71 18.66
CA ARG A 415 -26.64 40.97 17.92
C ARG A 415 -27.63 41.87 18.65
N GLU A 416 -28.64 41.29 19.29
CA GLU A 416 -29.61 42.05 20.08
C GLU A 416 -28.96 42.66 21.32
N ALA A 417 -28.15 41.87 22.05
CA ALA A 417 -27.39 42.36 23.20
C ALA A 417 -26.44 43.51 22.83
N GLU A 418 -25.71 43.39 21.72
CA GLU A 418 -24.84 44.46 21.20
C GLU A 418 -25.63 45.72 20.82
N THR A 419 -26.85 45.56 20.32
CA THR A 419 -27.74 46.69 19.99
C THR A 419 -28.25 47.39 21.25
N LEU A 420 -28.69 46.63 22.24
CA LEU A 420 -29.10 47.17 23.54
C LEU A 420 -27.95 47.88 24.26
N GLN A 421 -26.74 47.33 24.18
CA GLN A 421 -25.54 47.95 24.74
C GLN A 421 -25.26 49.31 24.09
N ARG A 422 -25.36 49.42 22.76
CA ARG A 422 -25.19 50.71 22.05
C ARG A 422 -26.24 51.73 22.46
N ILE A 423 -27.50 51.32 22.61
CA ILE A 423 -28.58 52.21 23.05
C ILE A 423 -28.33 52.68 24.49
N ALA A 424 -27.91 51.78 25.38
CA ALA A 424 -27.61 52.12 26.77
C ALA A 424 -26.47 53.15 26.87
N LEU A 425 -25.39 52.96 26.11
CA LEU A 425 -24.28 53.91 26.05
C LEU A 425 -24.75 55.28 25.53
N ALA A 426 -25.45 55.31 24.40
CA ALA A 426 -25.94 56.57 23.83
C ALA A 426 -26.92 57.32 24.77
N LYS A 427 -27.73 56.58 25.55
CA LYS A 427 -28.60 57.19 26.56
C LYS A 427 -27.82 57.73 27.75
N SER A 428 -26.78 57.03 28.19
CA SER A 428 -25.88 57.50 29.25
C SER A 428 -25.21 58.81 28.82
N ASP A 429 -24.57 58.82 27.65
CA ASP A 429 -23.87 59.98 27.10
C ASP A 429 -24.80 61.19 27.01
N LYS A 430 -26.02 61.00 26.47
CA LYS A 430 -27.01 62.06 26.37
C LYS A 430 -27.44 62.59 27.74
N SER A 431 -27.64 61.71 28.72
CA SER A 431 -28.02 62.13 30.08
C SER A 431 -26.89 62.88 30.80
N GLU A 432 -25.63 62.50 30.57
CA GLU A 432 -24.46 63.20 31.07
C GLU A 432 -24.30 64.58 30.43
N GLU A 433 -24.53 64.68 29.11
CA GLU A 433 -24.53 65.95 28.37
C GLU A 433 -25.64 66.89 28.85
N GLU A 434 -26.86 66.39 29.03
CA GLU A 434 -28.00 67.15 29.55
C GLU A 434 -27.76 67.63 31.00
N TYR A 435 -27.16 66.77 31.84
CA TYR A 435 -26.76 67.13 33.20
C TYR A 435 -25.70 68.23 33.20
N ALA A 436 -24.63 68.08 32.41
CA ALA A 436 -23.56 69.07 32.30
C ALA A 436 -24.08 70.42 31.78
N SER A 437 -24.95 70.41 30.78
CA SER A 437 -25.60 71.61 30.22
C SER A 437 -26.47 72.32 31.26
N SER A 438 -27.31 71.56 31.97
CA SER A 438 -28.17 72.11 33.03
C SER A 438 -27.35 72.71 34.19
N TYR A 439 -26.28 72.02 34.60
CA TYR A 439 -25.36 72.49 35.62
C TYR A 439 -24.67 73.81 35.22
N LEU A 440 -24.12 73.88 34.00
CA LEU A 440 -23.47 75.09 33.48
C LEU A 440 -24.45 76.25 33.37
N LYS A 441 -25.68 76.01 32.92
CA LYS A 441 -26.73 77.02 32.85
C LYS A 441 -27.10 77.56 34.23
N GLN A 442 -27.18 76.70 35.24
CA GLN A 442 -27.43 77.13 36.61
C GLN A 442 -26.28 78.00 37.15
N ARG A 443 -25.03 77.58 36.93
CA ARG A 443 -23.84 78.36 37.33
C ARG A 443 -23.77 79.72 36.65
N LEU A 444 -24.14 79.81 35.37
CA LEU A 444 -24.23 81.08 34.64
C LEU A 444 -25.27 82.01 35.28
N ASN A 445 -26.47 81.50 35.55
CA ASN A 445 -27.54 82.28 36.19
C ASN A 445 -27.14 82.79 37.58
N GLU A 446 -26.47 81.95 38.38
CA GLU A 446 -25.94 82.34 39.69
C GLU A 446 -24.87 83.45 39.55
N ALA A 447 -23.93 83.32 38.61
CA ALA A 447 -22.92 84.34 38.34
C ALA A 447 -23.54 85.67 37.81
N GLU A 448 -24.58 85.60 36.99
CA GLU A 448 -25.32 86.79 36.54
C GLU A 448 -26.05 87.49 37.69
N ALA A 449 -26.66 86.73 38.61
CA ALA A 449 -27.30 87.26 39.79
C ALA A 449 -26.28 87.94 40.74
N GLU A 450 -25.12 87.30 40.96
CA GLU A 450 -24.02 87.91 41.71
C GLU A 450 -23.52 89.21 41.04
N LYS A 451 -23.38 89.22 39.71
CA LYS A 451 -23.03 90.42 38.95
C LYS A 451 -24.05 91.54 39.17
N GLN A 452 -25.35 91.23 39.10
CA GLN A 452 -26.41 92.21 39.32
C GLN A 452 -26.39 92.77 40.75
N LEU A 453 -26.18 91.91 41.77
CA LEU A 453 -26.03 92.33 43.16
C LEU A 453 -24.84 93.26 43.35
N LEU A 454 -23.67 92.91 42.79
CA LEU A 454 -22.48 93.75 42.82
C LEU A 454 -22.73 95.09 42.12
N PHE A 455 -23.41 95.09 40.97
CA PHE A 455 -23.73 96.30 40.24
C PHE A 455 -24.67 97.23 41.04
N GLN A 456 -25.68 96.68 41.72
CA GLN A 456 -26.54 97.46 42.63
C GLN A 456 -25.74 98.03 43.81
N ARG A 457 -24.81 97.25 44.37
CA ARG A 457 -23.94 97.71 45.46
C ARG A 457 -23.03 98.85 45.04
N ILE A 458 -22.41 98.77 43.85
CA ILE A 458 -21.61 99.85 43.27
C ILE A 458 -22.48 101.07 43.04
N LYS A 459 -23.67 100.93 42.45
CA LYS A 459 -24.60 102.04 42.21
C LYS A 459 -25.01 102.75 43.51
N LEU A 460 -25.25 102.00 44.59
CA LEU A 460 -25.52 102.57 45.92
C LEU A 460 -24.29 103.29 46.50
N GLN A 461 -23.09 102.76 46.28
CA GLN A 461 -21.84 103.38 46.74
C GLN A 461 -21.50 104.64 45.94
N GLU A 462 -21.81 104.67 44.64
CA GLU A 462 -21.71 105.85 43.76
C GLU A 462 -22.76 106.91 44.08
N SER A 463 -24.01 106.54 44.38
CA SER A 463 -25.02 107.50 44.85
C SER A 463 -24.68 108.08 46.24
N SER A 464 -23.99 107.30 47.07
CA SER A 464 -23.42 107.75 48.35
C SER A 464 -22.27 108.75 48.12
N ARG A 465 -21.43 108.53 47.10
CA ARG A 465 -20.36 109.46 46.70
C ARG A 465 -20.90 110.72 46.01
N ALA A 466 -21.98 110.63 45.24
CA ALA A 466 -22.62 111.78 44.59
C ALA A 466 -23.31 112.73 45.58
N SER A 467 -23.62 112.26 46.80
CA SER A 467 -24.16 113.06 47.90
C SER A 467 -23.05 113.70 48.77
N GLN A 468 -21.77 113.42 48.48
CA GLN A 468 -20.59 114.00 49.14
C GLN A 468 -19.46 114.27 48.12
N SER A 469 -19.70 115.11 47.12
CA SER A 469 -18.59 115.81 46.44
C SER A 469 -19.03 117.14 45.81
N SER A 470 -19.07 118.19 46.64
CA SER A 470 -18.65 119.52 46.19
C SER A 470 -17.19 119.69 46.58
N GLY A 471 -16.31 119.74 45.60
CA GLY A 471 -14.94 120.23 45.76
C GLY A 471 -13.83 119.23 45.42
N GLY A 472 -13.05 119.58 44.39
CA GLY A 472 -11.64 119.19 44.25
C GLY A 472 -11.39 117.91 43.45
N GLY A 473 -10.89 118.07 42.22
CA GLY A 473 -10.32 116.97 41.43
C GLY A 473 -8.98 116.49 41.99
N ASP A 474 -8.73 115.18 41.86
CA ASP A 474 -7.43 114.55 42.10
C ASP A 474 -7.07 113.63 40.91
N PRO A 475 -5.98 113.90 40.16
CA PRO A 475 -5.64 113.21 38.91
C PRO A 475 -5.07 111.78 39.08
N SER A 476 -5.21 111.14 40.25
CA SER A 476 -4.63 109.81 40.51
C SER A 476 -5.57 108.61 40.29
N GLN A 477 -6.87 108.80 40.00
CA GLN A 477 -7.78 107.68 39.73
C GLN A 477 -7.76 107.17 38.27
N MET A 478 -7.24 107.97 37.34
CA MET A 478 -7.19 107.63 35.91
C MET A 478 -6.11 106.56 35.59
N LEU A 479 -5.11 106.40 36.47
CA LEU A 479 -4.02 105.43 36.32
C LEU A 479 -4.40 103.98 36.68
N MET A 480 -5.45 103.77 37.49
CA MET A 480 -5.91 102.42 37.86
C MET A 480 -6.83 101.78 36.81
N TYR A 481 -7.57 102.59 36.06
CA TYR A 481 -8.40 102.09 34.94
C TYR A 481 -7.56 101.68 33.73
N SER A 482 -6.38 102.28 33.54
CA SER A 482 -5.46 101.90 32.46
C SER A 482 -4.84 100.50 32.64
N LYS A 483 -4.61 100.05 33.89
CA LYS A 483 -4.02 98.72 34.16
C LYS A 483 -5.01 97.56 34.00
N ILE A 484 -6.32 97.81 34.14
CA ILE A 484 -7.35 96.78 33.95
C ILE A 484 -7.62 96.56 32.45
N GLN A 485 -7.45 97.59 31.62
CA GLN A 485 -7.63 97.49 30.17
C GLN A 485 -6.49 96.69 29.49
N ASP A 486 -5.28 96.72 30.04
CA ASP A 486 -4.13 95.95 29.52
C ASP A 486 -4.21 94.43 29.77
N LEU A 487 -5.01 93.98 30.73
CA LEU A 487 -5.23 92.55 31.00
C LEU A 487 -6.37 91.94 30.18
N ILE A 488 -7.21 92.77 29.55
CA ILE A 488 -8.34 92.32 28.73
C ILE A 488 -7.93 92.13 27.26
N TYR A 489 -6.86 92.80 26.79
CA TYR A 489 -6.42 92.76 25.39
C TYR A 489 -5.33 91.73 25.05
N ASN A 490 -4.82 90.96 26.02
CA ASN A 490 -3.80 89.93 25.78
C ASN A 490 -4.29 88.55 26.23
N ALA A 491 -5.22 87.97 25.47
CA ALA A 491 -5.43 86.53 25.44
C ALA A 491 -4.65 85.94 24.24
N PRO A 492 -3.75 84.95 24.43
CA PRO A 492 -3.10 84.28 23.32
C PRO A 492 -4.11 83.41 22.53
N PRO A 493 -3.89 83.19 21.22
CA PRO A 493 -4.88 82.61 20.33
C PRO A 493 -5.05 81.10 20.59
N LYS A 494 -6.29 80.63 20.46
CA LYS A 494 -6.64 79.21 20.35
C LYS A 494 -5.90 78.59 19.16
N SER A 495 -5.15 77.51 19.41
CA SER A 495 -4.68 76.63 18.34
C SER A 495 -5.78 75.63 17.97
N ASN A 496 -6.43 75.86 16.83
CA ASN A 496 -6.99 74.79 16.02
C ASN A 496 -5.84 74.11 15.28
N GLY A 497 -5.75 72.79 15.38
CA GLY A 497 -4.83 71.95 14.61
C GLY A 497 -5.48 70.60 14.40
N GLN A 498 -6.03 70.42 13.20
CA GLN A 498 -6.76 69.25 12.73
C GLN A 498 -5.76 68.19 12.20
N PRO A 499 -6.22 67.13 11.49
CA PRO A 499 -5.85 65.73 11.67
C PRO A 499 -4.56 65.31 10.93
N ASN A 500 -4.04 64.11 11.20
CA ASN A 500 -3.08 63.48 10.28
C ASN A 500 -3.45 62.03 10.02
N GLU A 501 -3.92 61.77 8.79
CA GLU A 501 -3.88 60.46 8.16
C GLU A 501 -2.44 60.13 7.70
N ARG A 502 -2.23 58.82 7.49
CA ARG A 502 -1.25 58.14 6.61
C ARG A 502 0.01 57.54 7.25
N HIS A 503 -0.09 56.21 7.48
CA HIS A 503 0.85 55.12 7.17
C HIS A 503 2.00 55.44 6.17
N PRO A 504 3.17 54.72 6.15
CA PRO A 504 3.20 53.24 6.06
C PRO A 504 4.45 52.45 6.56
N LEU A 505 4.29 51.11 6.67
CA LEU A 505 5.30 50.02 6.63
C LEU A 505 6.30 49.93 7.82
N ARG A 506 6.68 48.77 8.38
CA ARG A 506 7.07 47.49 7.77
C ARG A 506 7.34 46.44 8.88
N THR A 507 7.31 45.16 8.48
CA THR A 507 8.01 43.98 9.05
C THR A 507 7.55 43.36 10.38
N ASN A 508 6.80 42.25 10.24
CA ASN A 508 7.00 40.88 10.79
C ASN A 508 8.11 40.64 11.83
N PRO A 509 8.00 39.61 12.68
CA PRO A 509 7.34 38.31 12.46
C PRO A 509 5.95 38.13 13.09
#